data_AF-A0A0G0B317-F1
#
_entry.id   AF-A0A0G0B317-F1
#
_cell.length_a   1.000
_cell.length_b   1.000
_cell.length_c   1.000
_cell.angle_alpha   90.00
_cell.angle_beta   90.00
_cell.angle_gamma   90.00
#
_symmetry.space_group_name_H-M   'P 1'
#
loop_
_entity.id
_entity.type
_entity.pdbx_description
1 polymer ?
#
loop_
_entity_poly.entity_id
_entity_poly.type
_entity_poly.pdbx_seq_one_letter_code
_entity_poly.pdbx_strand_id
1 'polypeptide(L)'
;MHGLRSKILAVTRASFALAKRASSKRNTAEQKKQMLTHTDLKKGTQFIFEDSPFEILESQLMKMAQRRPVMQCKIKNLLNGSVQERNFQQGDVFREADLEKINIKFLYSTKGQYFFCKENNPADRFSFTENQVGRSAKFLKPNSIVTGIVFNEKIINIVSPIKVQLKVKESAPGVKGDRAQGGTKEAILESGASIQVPLFIEEGDIIEINTELEQYVKRA
;
A
#
# COMPACT_ATOMS: atom_id res chain seq x y z
N MET A 1 30.58 47.63 38.71
CA MET A 1 29.72 47.11 37.62
C MET A 1 29.79 45.57 37.47
N HIS A 2 29.73 44.79 38.56
CA HIS A 2 29.91 43.31 38.49
C HIS A 2 28.63 42.48 38.71
N GLY A 3 27.55 43.07 39.23
CA GLY A 3 26.33 42.32 39.60
C GLY A 3 25.32 42.06 38.47
N LEU A 4 25.28 42.91 37.44
CA LEU A 4 24.25 42.81 36.37
C LEU A 4 24.55 41.74 35.32
N ARG A 5 25.84 41.45 35.04
CA ARG A 5 26.24 40.45 34.05
C ARG A 5 26.00 39.00 34.50
N SER A 6 25.99 38.74 35.81
CA SER A 6 25.76 37.41 36.38
C SER A 6 24.29 36.98 36.30
N LYS A 7 23.34 37.91 36.55
CA LYS A 7 21.90 37.62 36.48
C LYS A 7 21.40 37.34 35.06
N ILE A 8 21.95 38.01 34.04
CA ILE A 8 21.57 37.78 32.63
C ILE A 8 22.01 36.38 32.18
N LEU A 9 23.21 35.93 32.55
CA LEU A 9 23.73 34.61 32.14
C LEU A 9 22.93 33.42 32.74
N ALA A 10 22.38 33.60 33.95
CA ALA A 10 21.60 32.57 34.63
C ALA A 10 20.20 32.38 34.02
N VAL A 11 19.54 33.48 33.61
CA VAL A 11 18.23 33.44 32.95
C VAL A 11 18.33 32.78 31.56
N THR A 12 19.42 33.01 30.83
CA THR A 12 19.65 32.38 29.52
C THR A 12 19.90 30.88 29.62
N ARG A 13 20.64 30.42 30.65
CA ARG A 13 20.87 28.98 30.89
C ARG A 13 19.60 28.26 31.35
N ALA A 14 18.78 28.87 32.20
CA ALA A 14 17.50 28.29 32.63
C ALA A 14 16.49 28.20 31.47
N SER A 15 16.44 29.22 30.60
CA SER A 15 15.57 29.26 29.41
C SER A 15 16.00 28.23 28.36
N PHE A 16 17.31 28.05 28.15
CA PHE A 16 17.84 26.98 27.29
C PHE A 16 17.58 25.58 27.86
N ALA A 17 17.71 25.38 29.18
CA ALA A 17 17.44 24.09 29.82
C ALA A 17 15.94 23.73 29.79
N LEU A 18 15.04 24.72 29.92
CA LEU A 18 13.59 24.53 29.76
C LEU A 18 13.23 24.20 28.31
N ALA A 19 13.81 24.89 27.33
CA ALA A 19 13.62 24.60 25.90
C ALA A 19 14.15 23.21 25.51
N LYS A 20 15.30 22.79 26.07
CA LYS A 20 15.88 21.46 25.83
C LYS A 20 15.06 20.35 26.50
N ARG A 21 14.50 20.58 27.69
CA ARG A 21 13.54 19.67 28.35
C ARG A 21 12.18 19.62 27.64
N ALA A 22 11.70 20.73 27.08
CA ALA A 22 10.46 20.76 26.30
C ALA A 22 10.63 20.08 24.93
N SER A 23 11.76 20.26 24.26
CA SER A 23 12.12 19.55 23.02
C SER A 23 12.33 18.06 23.26
N SER A 24 12.99 17.68 24.35
CA SER A 24 13.14 16.27 24.76
C SER A 24 11.80 15.62 25.10
N LYS A 25 10.90 16.29 25.84
CA LYS A 25 9.56 15.76 26.15
C LYS A 25 8.63 15.71 24.94
N ARG A 26 8.73 16.64 23.98
CA ARG A 26 7.99 16.58 22.71
C ARG A 26 8.44 15.38 21.86
N ASN A 27 9.76 15.16 21.75
CA ASN A 27 10.30 13.96 21.08
C ASN A 27 9.82 12.66 21.74
N THR A 28 9.72 12.59 23.07
CA THR A 28 9.24 11.37 23.75
C THR A 28 7.73 11.15 23.58
N ALA A 29 6.93 12.20 23.45
CA ALA A 29 5.49 12.10 23.27
C ALA A 29 5.10 11.75 21.81
N GLU A 30 5.81 12.29 20.81
CA GLU A 30 5.66 11.86 19.42
C GLU A 30 6.19 10.44 19.20
N GLN A 31 7.31 10.06 19.82
CA GLN A 31 7.81 8.67 19.80
C GLN A 31 6.83 7.68 20.47
N LYS A 32 6.08 8.11 21.48
CA LYS A 32 5.06 7.27 22.13
C LYS A 32 3.82 7.05 21.27
N LYS A 33 3.56 7.92 20.28
CA LYS A 33 2.45 7.79 19.33
C LYS A 33 2.75 6.79 18.20
N GLN A 34 4.00 6.35 18.08
CA GLN A 34 4.52 5.56 16.95
C GLN A 34 4.90 4.12 17.32
N MET A 35 4.59 3.68 18.54
CA MET A 35 4.85 2.32 19.00
C MET A 35 3.59 1.47 18.87
N LEU A 36 3.64 0.49 17.96
CA LEU A 36 2.59 -0.48 17.71
C LEU A 36 2.84 -1.72 18.57
N THR A 37 1.78 -2.29 19.11
CA THR A 37 1.80 -3.56 19.83
C THR A 37 1.07 -4.63 19.04
N HIS A 38 1.10 -5.87 19.51
CA HIS A 38 0.40 -6.99 18.89
C HIS A 38 -1.11 -6.73 18.63
N THR A 39 -1.77 -5.84 19.38
CA THR A 39 -3.19 -5.51 19.20
C THR A 39 -3.42 -4.54 18.03
N ASP A 40 -2.39 -3.75 17.69
CA ASP A 40 -2.41 -2.77 16.60
C ASP A 40 -2.06 -3.41 15.25
N LEU A 41 -1.52 -4.63 15.27
CA LEU A 41 -1.18 -5.44 14.10
C LEU A 41 -2.45 -6.00 13.42
N LYS A 42 -3.16 -5.13 12.70
CA LYS A 42 -4.35 -5.45 11.90
C LYS A 42 -4.03 -5.36 10.40
N LYS A 43 -4.89 -5.91 9.55
CA LYS A 43 -4.78 -5.77 8.09
C LYS A 43 -4.63 -4.29 7.70
N GLY A 44 -3.63 -3.99 6.88
CA GLY A 44 -3.29 -2.64 6.42
C GLY A 44 -2.36 -1.86 7.35
N THR A 45 -2.07 -2.35 8.56
CA THR A 45 -1.08 -1.70 9.44
C THR A 45 0.31 -1.76 8.80
N GLN A 46 0.99 -0.62 8.76
CA GLN A 46 2.32 -0.47 8.17
C GLN A 46 3.35 -0.22 9.29
N PHE A 47 4.41 -1.03 9.33
CA PHE A 47 5.36 -1.03 10.44
C PHE A 47 6.78 -1.37 9.98
N ILE A 48 7.77 -0.98 10.78
CA ILE A 48 9.17 -1.32 10.55
C ILE A 48 9.49 -2.64 11.23
N PHE A 49 10.04 -3.57 10.44
CA PHE A 49 10.53 -4.87 10.90
C PHE A 49 11.84 -5.16 10.17
N GLU A 50 12.89 -5.54 10.92
CA GLU A 50 14.24 -5.78 10.36
C GLU A 50 14.71 -4.61 9.47
N ASP A 51 14.53 -3.37 9.96
CA ASP A 51 14.87 -2.11 9.27
C ASP A 51 14.21 -1.87 7.91
N SER A 52 13.17 -2.65 7.58
CA SER A 52 12.40 -2.52 6.34
C SER A 52 10.92 -2.24 6.63
N PRO A 53 10.22 -1.48 5.76
CA PRO A 53 8.78 -1.24 5.88
C PRO A 53 7.98 -2.47 5.42
N PHE A 54 7.07 -2.92 6.28
CA PHE A 54 6.15 -4.02 6.03
C PHE A 54 4.70 -3.57 6.19
N GLU A 55 3.80 -4.23 5.47
CA GLU A 55 2.35 -4.10 5.61
C GLU A 55 1.73 -5.45 6.01
N ILE A 56 0.78 -5.43 6.94
CA ILE A 56 0.04 -6.62 7.33
C ILE A 56 -1.05 -6.91 6.30
N LEU A 57 -0.98 -8.08 5.68
CA LEU A 57 -2.03 -8.58 4.80
C LEU A 57 -3.14 -9.28 5.59
N GLU A 58 -2.75 -10.04 6.62
CA GLU A 58 -3.65 -10.84 7.45
C GLU A 58 -3.07 -10.97 8.86
N SER A 59 -3.95 -11.00 9.86
CA SER A 59 -3.58 -11.11 11.28
C SER A 59 -4.61 -11.97 12.01
N GLN A 60 -4.16 -13.01 12.69
CA GLN A 60 -5.01 -13.90 13.49
C GLN A 60 -4.40 -14.21 14.86
N LEU A 61 -5.24 -14.17 15.90
CA LEU A 61 -4.81 -14.53 17.25
C LEU A 61 -4.85 -16.05 17.40
N MET A 62 -3.67 -16.68 17.40
CA MET A 62 -3.53 -18.11 17.59
C MET A 62 -3.39 -18.44 19.08
N LYS A 63 -4.31 -19.26 19.58
CA LYS A 63 -4.27 -19.81 20.94
C LYS A 63 -3.86 -21.28 20.87
N MET A 64 -2.68 -21.61 21.38
CA MET A 64 -2.25 -23.01 21.53
C MET A 64 -2.48 -23.47 22.97
N ALA A 65 -2.84 -24.74 23.17
CA ALA A 65 -2.96 -25.31 24.50
C ALA A 65 -1.65 -25.13 25.29
N GLN A 66 -1.75 -24.68 26.55
CA GLN A 66 -0.62 -24.48 27.48
C GLN A 66 0.46 -23.45 27.07
N ARG A 67 0.24 -22.65 26.01
CA ARG A 67 1.16 -21.56 25.61
C ARG A 67 0.47 -20.20 25.63
N ARG A 68 1.27 -19.13 25.74
CA ARG A 68 0.76 -17.76 25.60
C ARG A 68 0.23 -17.55 24.18
N PRO A 69 -0.92 -16.85 24.00
CA PRO A 69 -1.43 -16.54 22.67
C PRO A 69 -0.42 -15.72 21.85
N VAL A 70 -0.31 -16.03 20.57
CA VAL A 70 0.57 -15.33 19.62
C VAL A 70 -0.26 -14.75 18.48
N MET A 71 0.19 -13.64 17.91
CA MET A 71 -0.40 -13.08 16.70
C MET A 71 0.31 -13.69 15.50
N GLN A 72 -0.37 -14.55 14.74
CA GLN A 72 0.13 -15.04 13.45
C GLN A 72 -0.26 -14.02 12.39
N CYS A 73 0.73 -13.40 11.77
CA CYS A 73 0.56 -12.39 10.74
C CYS A 73 1.15 -12.84 9.41
N LYS A 74 0.44 -12.55 8.33
CA LYS A 74 0.99 -12.58 6.97
C LYS A 74 1.37 -11.15 6.60
N ILE A 75 2.65 -10.91 6.36
CA ILE A 75 3.21 -9.58 6.15
C ILE A 75 3.86 -9.48 4.77
N LYS A 76 3.70 -8.34 4.11
CA LYS A 76 4.29 -8.01 2.81
C LYS A 76 5.40 -6.99 3.01
N ASN A 77 6.59 -7.27 2.52
CA ASN A 77 7.68 -6.29 2.46
C ASN A 77 7.37 -5.27 1.36
N LEU A 78 7.32 -3.99 1.71
CA LEU A 78 6.97 -2.92 0.77
C LEU A 78 8.13 -2.53 -0.16
N LEU A 79 9.36 -2.96 0.11
CA LEU A 79 10.52 -2.70 -0.77
C LEU A 79 10.58 -3.65 -1.96
N ASN A 80 10.31 -4.94 -1.75
CA ASN A 80 10.48 -5.97 -2.80
C ASN A 80 9.19 -6.75 -3.11
N GLY A 81 8.11 -6.54 -2.35
CA GLY A 81 6.83 -7.21 -2.52
C GLY A 81 6.76 -8.64 -1.96
N SER A 82 7.80 -9.15 -1.31
CA SER A 82 7.81 -10.51 -0.76
C SER A 82 6.81 -10.66 0.38
N VAL A 83 6.15 -11.81 0.44
CA VAL A 83 5.18 -12.14 1.48
C VAL A 83 5.75 -13.22 2.38
N GLN A 84 5.69 -13.00 3.69
CA GLN A 84 6.13 -13.97 4.69
C GLN A 84 5.12 -14.10 5.83
N GLU A 85 5.09 -15.25 6.47
CA GLU A 85 4.31 -15.49 7.68
C GLU A 85 5.22 -15.39 8.90
N ARG A 86 4.79 -14.62 9.90
CA ARG A 86 5.54 -14.39 11.14
C ARG A 86 4.60 -14.39 12.34
N ASN A 87 5.10 -14.93 13.45
CA ASN A 87 4.39 -14.95 14.72
C ASN A 87 4.99 -13.88 15.64
N PHE A 88 4.15 -12.99 16.15
CA PHE A 88 4.53 -11.94 17.08
C PHE A 88 3.98 -12.23 18.49
N GLN A 89 4.81 -12.00 19.50
CA GLN A 89 4.47 -12.16 20.90
C GLN A 89 3.76 -10.91 21.43
N GLN A 90 3.00 -11.05 22.52
CA GLN A 90 2.25 -9.92 23.08
C GLN A 90 3.13 -8.75 23.57
N GLY A 91 4.38 -9.05 23.96
CA GLY A 91 5.35 -8.06 24.43
C GLY A 91 6.17 -7.40 23.32
N ASP A 92 6.00 -7.82 22.06
CA ASP A 92 6.73 -7.22 20.95
C ASP A 92 6.18 -5.82 20.66
N VAL A 93 7.10 -4.88 20.45
CA VAL A 93 6.79 -3.49 20.14
C VAL A 93 7.44 -3.16 18.81
N PHE A 94 6.65 -2.59 17.91
CA PHE A 94 7.05 -2.22 16.56
C PHE A 94 6.98 -0.72 16.40
N ARG A 95 7.77 -0.19 15.46
CA ARG A 95 7.64 1.21 15.05
C ARG A 95 6.68 1.28 13.87
N GLU A 96 5.81 2.26 13.86
CA GLU A 96 5.02 2.59 12.67
C GLU A 96 5.97 3.00 11.53
N ALA A 97 5.63 2.61 10.30
CA ALA A 97 6.39 3.03 9.14
C ALA A 97 5.94 4.43 8.71
N ASP A 98 6.88 5.37 8.67
CA ASP A 98 6.61 6.72 8.15
C ASP A 98 6.56 6.67 6.61
N LEU A 99 5.35 6.58 6.08
CA LEU A 99 5.08 6.37 4.66
C LEU A 99 4.24 7.51 4.11
N GLU A 100 4.78 8.19 3.11
CA GLU A 100 4.07 9.22 2.38
C GLU A 100 3.39 8.63 1.15
N LYS A 101 2.21 9.16 0.81
CA LYS A 101 1.45 8.76 -0.37
C LYS A 101 1.47 9.88 -1.39
N ILE A 102 1.89 9.58 -2.60
CA ILE A 102 1.92 10.54 -3.71
C ILE A 102 1.19 9.99 -4.92
N ASN A 103 0.65 10.89 -5.75
CA ASN A 103 0.09 10.49 -7.03
C ASN A 103 1.19 10.31 -8.08
N ILE A 104 1.15 9.19 -8.78
CA ILE A 104 2.04 8.86 -9.87
C ILE A 104 1.22 8.41 -11.06
N LYS A 105 1.80 8.50 -12.26
CA LYS A 105 1.14 8.16 -13.52
C LYS A 105 1.78 6.92 -14.12
N PHE A 106 0.95 5.95 -14.48
CA PHE A 106 1.39 4.77 -15.23
C PHE A 106 1.64 5.14 -16.69
N LEU A 107 2.76 4.67 -17.25
CA LEU A 107 3.14 4.92 -18.64
C LEU A 107 2.88 3.68 -19.50
N TYR A 108 3.60 2.60 -19.23
CA TYR A 108 3.51 1.34 -19.95
C TYR A 108 4.18 0.21 -19.15
N SER A 109 3.93 -1.02 -19.56
CA SER A 109 4.60 -2.21 -19.04
C SER A 109 5.34 -2.94 -20.15
N THR A 110 6.51 -3.50 -19.86
CA THR A 110 7.26 -4.35 -20.79
C THR A 110 8.05 -5.42 -20.04
N LYS A 111 8.00 -6.67 -20.50
CA LYS A 111 8.75 -7.82 -19.95
C LYS A 111 8.68 -7.93 -18.40
N GLY A 112 7.49 -7.75 -17.81
CA GLY A 112 7.29 -7.84 -16.36
C GLY A 112 7.78 -6.62 -15.55
N GLN A 113 8.19 -5.54 -16.22
CA GLN A 113 8.51 -4.25 -15.62
C GLN A 113 7.42 -3.24 -15.93
N TYR A 114 7.06 -2.43 -14.94
CA TYR A 114 6.03 -1.39 -15.04
C TYR A 114 6.68 -0.03 -14.87
N PHE A 115 6.45 0.87 -15.82
CA PHE A 115 7.07 2.19 -15.85
C PHE A 115 6.07 3.27 -15.46
N PHE A 116 6.53 4.20 -14.63
CA PHE A 116 5.73 5.29 -14.07
C PHE A 116 6.51 6.59 -14.11
N CYS A 117 5.81 7.70 -13.93
CA CYS A 117 6.39 9.01 -13.66
C CYS A 117 5.62 9.73 -12.56
N LYS A 118 6.22 10.78 -11.98
CA LYS A 118 5.50 11.69 -11.10
C LYS A 118 4.49 12.49 -11.90
N GLU A 119 3.32 12.75 -11.32
CA GLU A 119 2.24 13.51 -12.00
C GLU A 119 2.72 14.88 -12.52
N ASN A 120 3.48 15.60 -11.69
CA ASN A 120 3.99 16.94 -11.98
C ASN A 120 5.37 16.96 -12.67
N ASN A 121 6.01 15.80 -12.87
CA ASN A 121 7.32 15.72 -13.50
C ASN A 121 7.44 14.47 -14.40
N PRO A 122 6.99 14.56 -15.68
CA PRO A 122 7.03 13.44 -16.62
C PRO A 122 8.44 12.97 -17.03
N ALA A 123 9.48 13.78 -16.76
CA ALA A 123 10.86 13.43 -17.05
C ALA A 123 11.45 12.46 -16.01
N ASP A 124 10.97 12.52 -14.77
CA ASP A 124 11.37 11.62 -13.69
C ASP A 124 10.62 10.28 -13.81
N ARG A 125 11.22 9.35 -14.57
CA ARG A 125 10.68 8.02 -14.82
C ARG A 125 11.36 6.99 -13.93
N PHE A 126 10.57 6.09 -13.37
CA PHE A 126 11.02 4.98 -12.55
C PHE A 126 10.23 3.72 -12.89
N SER A 127 10.77 2.57 -12.51
CA SER A 127 10.18 1.27 -12.83
C SER A 127 10.06 0.40 -11.59
N PHE A 128 9.03 -0.43 -11.59
CA PHE A 128 8.82 -1.46 -10.58
C PHE A 128 8.62 -2.83 -11.21
N THR A 129 9.02 -3.84 -10.46
CA THR A 129 8.78 -5.25 -10.80
C THR A 129 7.31 -5.62 -10.58
N GLU A 130 6.83 -6.65 -11.28
CA GLU A 130 5.49 -7.21 -11.08
C GLU A 130 5.18 -7.57 -9.61
N ASN A 131 6.16 -8.07 -8.86
CA ASN A 131 6.01 -8.41 -7.45
C ASN A 131 5.73 -7.17 -6.57
N GLN A 132 6.36 -6.04 -6.89
CA GLN A 132 6.13 -4.78 -6.17
C GLN A 132 4.73 -4.24 -6.48
N VAL A 133 4.41 -4.03 -7.76
CA VAL A 133 3.12 -3.46 -8.19
C VAL A 133 1.90 -4.35 -7.91
N GLY A 134 2.13 -5.67 -7.84
CA GLY A 134 1.08 -6.67 -7.63
C GLY A 134 0.28 -7.01 -8.89
N ARG A 135 -0.56 -8.03 -8.76
CA ARG A 135 -1.37 -8.59 -9.86
C ARG A 135 -2.37 -7.60 -10.46
N SER A 136 -2.83 -6.65 -9.65
CA SER A 136 -3.78 -5.60 -10.08
C SER A 136 -3.21 -4.67 -11.16
N ALA A 137 -1.88 -4.65 -11.34
CA ALA A 137 -1.22 -3.80 -12.32
C ALA A 137 -1.61 -4.10 -13.78
N LYS A 138 -2.05 -5.33 -14.09
CA LYS A 138 -2.54 -5.70 -15.43
C LYS A 138 -3.81 -4.95 -15.86
N PHE A 139 -4.52 -4.36 -14.90
CA PHE A 139 -5.71 -3.54 -15.16
C PHE A 139 -5.39 -2.05 -15.32
N LEU A 140 -4.11 -1.66 -15.26
CA LEU A 140 -3.71 -0.27 -15.48
C LEU A 140 -3.68 0.04 -16.97
N LYS A 141 -4.38 1.09 -17.37
CA LYS A 141 -4.25 1.67 -18.71
C LYS A 141 -3.23 2.81 -18.73
N PRO A 142 -2.52 3.04 -19.84
CA PRO A 142 -1.60 4.17 -19.97
C PRO A 142 -2.25 5.49 -19.52
N ASN A 143 -1.48 6.33 -18.83
CA ASN A 143 -1.90 7.59 -18.20
C ASN A 143 -2.83 7.46 -16.98
N SER A 144 -3.07 6.26 -16.46
CA SER A 144 -3.80 6.09 -15.19
C SER A 144 -3.03 6.68 -14.02
N ILE A 145 -3.72 7.39 -13.14
CA ILE A 145 -3.17 7.87 -11.87
C ILE A 145 -3.32 6.75 -10.83
N VAL A 146 -2.21 6.44 -10.16
CA VAL A 146 -2.15 5.47 -9.06
C VAL A 146 -1.39 6.07 -7.87
N THR A 147 -1.48 5.43 -6.71
CA THR A 147 -0.80 5.93 -5.50
C THR A 147 0.57 5.28 -5.37
N GLY A 148 1.64 6.08 -5.38
CA GLY A 148 2.97 5.67 -4.99
C GLY A 148 3.17 5.79 -3.48
N ILE A 149 3.88 4.83 -2.90
CA ILE A 149 4.29 4.83 -1.49
C ILE A 149 5.75 5.27 -1.41
N VAL A 150 6.02 6.32 -0.67
CA VAL A 150 7.35 6.89 -0.45
C VAL A 150 7.82 6.53 0.96
N PHE A 151 9.05 6.04 1.03
CA PHE A 151 9.77 5.74 2.27
C PHE A 151 11.19 6.27 2.14
N ASN A 152 11.67 7.03 3.13
CA ASN A 152 13.00 7.67 3.11
C ASN A 152 13.28 8.40 1.77
N GLU A 153 12.35 9.27 1.35
CA GLU A 153 12.43 10.09 0.13
C GLU A 153 12.44 9.30 -1.20
N LYS A 154 12.24 7.97 -1.16
CA LYS A 154 12.19 7.11 -2.35
C LYS A 154 10.82 6.45 -2.50
N ILE A 155 10.33 6.40 -3.74
CA ILE A 155 9.11 5.63 -4.05
C ILE A 155 9.51 4.15 -4.02
N ILE A 156 8.93 3.39 -3.10
CA ILE A 156 9.27 1.99 -2.87
C ILE A 156 8.21 1.02 -3.38
N ASN A 157 6.96 1.48 -3.46
CA ASN A 157 5.82 0.64 -3.81
C ASN A 157 4.71 1.43 -4.49
N ILE A 158 3.75 0.71 -5.07
CA ILE A 158 2.57 1.25 -5.73
C ILE A 158 1.32 0.54 -5.21
N VAL A 159 0.26 1.32 -5.00
CA VAL A 159 -1.07 0.84 -4.69
C VAL A 159 -1.99 1.18 -5.86
N SER A 160 -2.46 0.13 -6.53
CA SER A 160 -3.45 0.24 -7.60
C SER A 160 -4.85 0.44 -7.01
N PRO A 161 -5.76 1.17 -7.71
CA PRO A 161 -7.15 1.29 -7.30
C PRO A 161 -7.85 -0.08 -7.21
N ILE A 162 -8.63 -0.31 -6.16
CA ILE A 162 -9.41 -1.55 -5.96
C ILE A 162 -10.47 -1.73 -7.06
N LYS A 163 -11.00 -0.61 -7.56
CA LYS A 163 -11.98 -0.59 -8.64
C LYS A 163 -11.48 0.25 -9.79
N VAL A 164 -11.57 -0.30 -11.00
CA VAL A 164 -11.23 0.41 -12.23
C VAL A 164 -12.32 0.23 -13.27
N GLN A 165 -12.48 1.22 -14.13
CA GLN A 165 -13.37 1.15 -15.29
C GLN A 165 -12.53 0.99 -16.54
N LEU A 166 -12.77 -0.10 -17.26
CA LEU A 166 -12.06 -0.44 -18.48
C LEU A 166 -13.05 -0.74 -19.59
N LYS A 167 -12.72 -0.28 -20.80
CA LYS A 167 -13.46 -0.63 -22.00
C LYS A 167 -13.14 -2.07 -22.42
N VAL A 168 -14.16 -2.82 -22.80
CA VAL A 168 -14.02 -4.13 -23.44
C VAL A 168 -13.52 -3.93 -24.86
N LYS A 169 -12.32 -4.44 -25.13
CA LYS A 169 -11.66 -4.38 -26.43
C LYS A 169 -12.15 -5.50 -27.35
N GLU A 170 -12.23 -6.71 -26.85
CA GLU A 170 -12.67 -7.90 -27.61
C GLU A 170 -13.51 -8.78 -26.68
N SER A 171 -14.54 -9.42 -27.21
CA SER A 171 -15.42 -10.31 -26.43
C SER A 171 -15.70 -11.59 -27.20
N ALA A 172 -15.49 -12.74 -26.56
CA ALA A 172 -15.75 -14.03 -27.19
C ALA A 172 -17.24 -14.19 -27.56
N PRO A 173 -17.57 -14.95 -28.62
CA PRO A 173 -18.96 -15.26 -28.94
C PRO A 173 -19.60 -16.04 -27.79
N GLY A 174 -20.65 -15.47 -27.20
CA GLY A 174 -21.37 -16.10 -26.10
C GLY A 174 -22.21 -17.26 -26.62
N VAL A 175 -21.84 -18.50 -26.30
CA VAL A 175 -22.68 -19.66 -26.62
C VAL A 175 -23.81 -19.74 -25.60
N LYS A 176 -25.03 -19.42 -26.01
CA LYS A 176 -26.25 -19.68 -25.22
C LYS A 176 -26.55 -21.19 -25.24
N GLY A 177 -25.82 -21.96 -24.46
CA GLY A 177 -26.26 -23.29 -24.00
C GLY A 177 -27.43 -23.15 -23.02
N ASP A 178 -28.25 -24.19 -22.87
CA ASP A 178 -29.59 -24.20 -22.25
C ASP A 178 -29.86 -23.21 -21.10
N ARG A 179 -31.05 -22.59 -21.15
CA ARG A 179 -31.56 -21.43 -20.40
C ARG A 179 -31.68 -21.57 -18.86
N ALA A 180 -30.72 -22.19 -18.18
CA ALA A 180 -30.80 -22.43 -16.73
C ALA A 180 -29.65 -21.84 -15.89
N GLN A 181 -28.47 -21.56 -16.48
CA GLN A 181 -27.38 -20.90 -15.76
C GLN A 181 -26.86 -19.70 -16.54
N GLY A 182 -26.73 -18.56 -15.86
CA GLY A 182 -26.04 -17.39 -16.40
C GLY A 182 -24.58 -17.75 -16.69
N GLY A 183 -24.25 -18.00 -17.95
CA GLY A 183 -22.88 -18.26 -18.36
C GLY A 183 -22.00 -17.01 -18.24
N THR A 184 -20.70 -17.24 -18.20
CA THR A 184 -19.69 -16.18 -18.43
C THR A 184 -18.97 -16.47 -19.73
N LYS A 185 -18.41 -15.42 -20.31
CA LYS A 185 -17.51 -15.49 -21.45
C LYS A 185 -16.24 -14.72 -21.16
N GLU A 186 -15.19 -15.08 -21.86
CA GLU A 186 -13.93 -14.35 -21.80
C GLU A 186 -14.02 -13.04 -22.58
N ALA A 187 -13.49 -11.97 -21.99
CA ALA A 187 -13.36 -10.66 -22.61
C ALA A 187 -11.97 -10.07 -22.35
N ILE A 188 -11.40 -9.48 -23.39
CA ILE A 188 -10.12 -8.77 -23.35
C ILE A 188 -10.43 -7.28 -23.19
N LEU A 189 -9.75 -6.65 -22.24
CA LEU A 189 -9.93 -5.24 -21.88
C LEU A 189 -8.95 -4.35 -22.66
N GLU A 190 -9.20 -3.05 -22.65
CA GLU A 190 -8.29 -2.06 -23.25
C GLU A 190 -6.88 -2.08 -22.63
N SER A 191 -6.73 -2.57 -21.39
CA SER A 191 -5.43 -2.78 -20.75
C SER A 191 -4.69 -4.03 -21.25
N GLY A 192 -5.35 -4.89 -22.04
CA GLY A 192 -4.86 -6.20 -22.47
C GLY A 192 -5.12 -7.33 -21.48
N ALA A 193 -5.67 -7.04 -20.29
CA ALA A 193 -6.07 -8.08 -19.35
C ALA A 193 -7.30 -8.85 -19.85
N SER A 194 -7.30 -10.17 -19.63
CA SER A 194 -8.45 -11.04 -19.87
C SER A 194 -9.21 -11.31 -18.57
N ILE A 195 -10.55 -11.25 -18.62
CA ILE A 195 -11.43 -11.56 -17.49
C ILE A 195 -12.70 -12.29 -17.94
N GLN A 196 -13.39 -12.91 -16.98
CA GLN A 196 -14.71 -13.50 -17.17
C GLN A 196 -15.80 -12.45 -16.96
N VAL A 197 -16.66 -12.26 -17.96
CA VAL A 197 -17.78 -11.32 -17.95
C VAL A 197 -19.10 -12.03 -18.29
N PRO A 198 -20.27 -11.49 -17.88
CA PRO A 198 -21.56 -12.04 -18.30
C PRO A 198 -21.75 -12.06 -19.82
N LEU A 199 -22.55 -13.00 -20.33
CA LEU A 199 -22.78 -13.18 -21.78
C LEU A 199 -23.31 -11.93 -22.51
N PHE A 200 -23.98 -11.02 -21.80
CA PHE A 200 -24.57 -9.80 -22.36
C PHE A 200 -23.58 -8.64 -22.54
N ILE A 201 -22.35 -8.76 -22.03
CA ILE A 201 -21.31 -7.74 -22.22
C ILE A 201 -20.80 -7.82 -23.64
N GLU A 202 -20.76 -6.70 -24.34
CA GLU A 202 -20.34 -6.64 -25.74
C GLU A 202 -19.03 -5.86 -25.90
N GLU A 203 -18.41 -5.98 -27.07
CA GLU A 203 -17.30 -5.13 -27.43
C GLU A 203 -17.74 -3.66 -27.39
N GLY A 204 -16.89 -2.81 -26.79
CA GLY A 204 -17.19 -1.39 -26.64
C GLY A 204 -17.77 -0.99 -25.28
N ASP A 205 -18.29 -1.96 -24.51
CA ASP A 205 -18.84 -1.69 -23.18
C ASP A 205 -17.76 -1.25 -22.19
N ILE A 206 -18.11 -0.31 -21.30
CA ILE A 206 -17.27 0.02 -20.15
C ILE A 206 -17.77 -0.78 -18.97
N ILE A 207 -16.86 -1.49 -18.32
CA ILE A 207 -17.17 -2.32 -17.15
C ILE A 207 -16.31 -1.92 -15.96
N GLU A 208 -16.90 -1.98 -14.77
CA GLU A 208 -16.20 -1.83 -13.50
C GLU A 208 -15.68 -3.20 -13.05
N ILE A 209 -14.41 -3.26 -12.69
CA ILE A 209 -13.70 -4.47 -12.28
C ILE A 209 -13.11 -4.26 -10.90
N ASN A 210 -13.20 -5.30 -10.07
CA ASN A 210 -12.44 -5.39 -8.84
C ASN A 210 -11.03 -5.94 -9.16
N THR A 211 -10.00 -5.14 -8.95
CA THR A 211 -8.62 -5.47 -9.33
C THR A 211 -7.92 -6.43 -8.36
N GLU A 212 -8.42 -6.56 -7.13
CA GLU A 212 -7.91 -7.52 -6.15
C GLU A 212 -8.45 -8.93 -6.39
N LEU A 213 -9.75 -9.02 -6.70
CA LEU A 213 -10.44 -10.28 -6.98
C LEU A 213 -10.38 -10.69 -8.46
N GLU A 214 -9.98 -9.76 -9.33
CA GLU A 214 -9.94 -9.93 -10.79
C GLU A 214 -11.34 -10.25 -11.38
N GLN A 215 -12.38 -9.64 -10.82
CA GLN A 215 -13.77 -9.97 -11.11
C GLN A 215 -14.55 -8.78 -11.67
N TYR A 216 -15.43 -9.06 -12.64
CA TYR A 216 -16.47 -8.14 -13.08
C TYR A 216 -17.37 -7.75 -11.91
N VAL A 217 -17.66 -6.45 -11.79
CA VAL A 217 -18.58 -5.90 -10.78
C VAL A 217 -19.89 -5.49 -11.43
N LYS A 218 -19.83 -4.60 -12.43
CA LYS A 218 -21.01 -4.07 -13.14
C LYS A 218 -20.61 -3.46 -14.49
N ARG A 219 -21.60 -3.27 -15.37
CA ARG A 219 -21.50 -2.40 -16.56
C ARG A 219 -21.69 -0.96 -16.09
N ALA A 220 -20.80 -0.07 -16.53
CA ALA A 220 -20.80 1.34 -16.18
C ALA A 220 -21.73 2.15 -17.09
#